data_AF-A0A7J3G4J4-F1
#
_entry.id   AF-A0A7J3G4J4-F1
#
_cell.length_a   1.000
_cell.length_b   1.000
_cell.length_c   1.000
_cell.angle_alpha   90.00
_cell.angle_beta   90.00
_cell.angle_gamma   90.00
#
_symmetry.space_group_name_H-M   'P 1'
#
loop_
_entity.id
_entity.type
_entity.pdbx_description
1 polymer ?
#
loop_
_entity_poly.entity_id
_entity_poly.type
_entity_poly.pdbx_seq_one_letter_code
_entity_poly.pdbx_strand_id
1 'polypeptide(L)' 'DVAMGAALIANGLGGGKYSELVENLEIRRARGSVLDYVRLSGFEVEKIIGELRSD' A
#
# COMPACT_ATOMS: atom_id res chain seq x y z
N ASP A 1 -9.46 4.60 10.44
CA ASP A 1 -10.15 4.60 9.15
C ASP A 1 -9.12 4.48 8.04
N VAL A 2 -9.09 3.35 7.32
CA VAL A 2 -8.10 3.07 6.26
C VAL A 2 -8.26 4.03 5.07
N ALA A 3 -9.50 4.51 4.84
CA ALA A 3 -9.81 5.44 3.77
C ALA A 3 -9.06 6.77 3.90
N MET A 4 -8.86 7.25 5.14
CA MET A 4 -8.13 8.49 5.41
C MET A 4 -6.65 8.34 5.04
N GLY A 5 -6.03 7.21 5.40
CA GLY A 5 -4.63 6.94 5.04
C GLY A 5 -4.42 6.92 3.54
N ALA A 6 -5.30 6.22 2.81
CA ALA A 6 -5.27 6.18 1.35
C ALA A 6 -5.45 7.58 0.73
N ALA A 7 -6.37 8.40 1.27
CA ALA A 7 -6.60 9.76 0.78
C ALA A 7 -5.39 10.69 0.97
N LEU A 8 -4.68 10.57 2.11
CA LEU A 8 -3.46 11.34 2.36
C LEU A 8 -2.36 10.99 1.35
N ILE A 9 -2.12 9.68 1.16
CA ILE A 9 -1.11 9.20 0.22
C ILE A 9 -1.48 9.58 -1.22
N ALA A 10 -2.74 9.43 -1.63
CA ALA A 10 -3.21 9.83 -2.94
C ALA A 10 -3.04 11.34 -3.19
N ASN A 11 -3.38 12.17 -2.21
CA ASN A 11 -3.18 13.61 -2.29
C ASN A 11 -1.70 13.97 -2.45
N GLY A 12 -0.81 13.37 -1.65
CA GLY A 12 0.63 13.61 -1.75
C GLY A 12 1.24 13.09 -3.06
N LEU A 13 0.80 11.92 -3.54
CA LEU A 13 1.23 11.36 -4.83
C LEU A 13 0.83 12.26 -6.02
N GLY A 14 -0.29 12.98 -5.90
CA GLY A 14 -0.74 13.98 -6.87
C GLY A 14 -0.06 15.34 -6.76
N GLY A 15 0.90 15.53 -5.83
CA GLY A 15 1.56 16.82 -5.61
C GLY A 15 0.74 17.80 -4.74
N GLY A 16 -0.26 17.30 -4.01
CA GLY A 16 -1.06 18.09 -3.09
C GLY A 16 -0.35 18.41 -1.77
N LYS A 17 -1.14 18.85 -0.79
CA LYS A 17 -0.69 19.28 0.55
C LYS A 17 0.24 18.29 1.26
N TYR A 18 0.11 16.99 0.98
CA TYR A 18 0.90 15.94 1.64
C TYR A 18 2.07 15.42 0.79
N SER A 19 2.57 16.20 -0.17
CA SER A 19 3.70 15.82 -1.04
C SER A 19 4.98 15.53 -0.24
N GLU A 20 5.34 16.39 0.72
CA GLU A 20 6.53 16.20 1.58
C GLU A 20 6.46 14.90 2.38
N LEU A 21 5.27 14.46 2.79
CA LEU A 21 5.09 13.18 3.48
C LEU A 21 5.45 12.01 2.55
N VAL A 22 5.01 12.06 1.29
CA VAL A 22 5.30 11.04 0.27
C VAL A 22 6.79 11.00 -0.07
N GLU A 23 7.45 12.16 -0.10
CA GLU A 23 8.89 12.29 -0.35
C GLU A 23 9.74 11.78 0.81
N ASN A 24 9.46 12.24 2.04
CA ASN A 24 10.21 11.85 3.24
C ASN A 24 10.07 10.36 3.58
N LEU A 25 8.91 9.76 3.29
CA LEU A 25 8.69 8.33 3.44
C LEU A 25 9.17 7.50 2.23
N GLU A 26 9.71 8.16 1.21
CA GLU A 26 10.18 7.54 -0.03
C GLU A 26 9.14 6.62 -0.71
N ILE A 27 7.85 6.97 -0.63
CA ILE A 27 6.75 6.10 -1.11
C ILE A 27 6.91 5.72 -2.59
N ARG A 28 7.47 6.60 -3.42
CA ARG A 28 7.75 6.33 -4.85
C ARG A 28 8.85 5.27 -5.06
N ARG A 29 9.75 5.13 -4.08
CA ARG A 29 10.81 4.12 -4.08
C ARG A 29 10.41 2.82 -3.39
N ALA A 30 9.27 2.79 -2.70
CA ALA A 30 8.77 1.58 -2.04
C ALA A 30 8.66 0.41 -3.02
N ARG A 31 9.01 -0.79 -2.56
CA ARG A 31 8.98 -2.06 -3.29
C ARG A 31 8.40 -3.14 -2.39
N GLY A 32 7.97 -4.24 -2.98
CA GLY A 32 7.27 -5.32 -2.29
C GLY A 32 5.75 -5.16 -2.37
N SER A 33 5.05 -6.09 -1.74
CA SER A 33 3.60 -6.12 -1.61
C SER A 33 3.16 -5.77 -0.19
N VAL A 34 1.93 -5.28 -0.06
CA VAL A 34 1.27 -5.10 1.25
C VAL A 34 1.17 -6.39 2.07
N LEU A 35 1.37 -7.55 1.42
CA LEU A 35 1.28 -8.87 2.02
C LEU A 35 2.63 -9.44 2.50
N ASP A 36 3.77 -8.83 2.14
CA ASP A 36 5.11 -9.40 2.38
C ASP A 36 5.43 -9.63 3.87
N TYR A 37 4.79 -8.85 4.74
CA TYR A 37 4.99 -8.89 6.19
C TYR A 37 3.80 -9.47 6.96
N VAL A 38 2.84 -10.10 6.28
CA VAL A 38 1.75 -10.78 6.97
C VAL A 38 2.24 -12.10 7.54
N ARG A 39 2.37 -12.17 8.88
CA ARG A 39 2.83 -13.36 9.63
C ARG A 39 1.67 -13.97 10.42
N LEU A 40 0.63 -14.37 9.69
CA LEU A 40 -0.52 -15.06 10.26
C LEU A 40 -0.45 -16.55 9.93
N SER A 41 -0.65 -17.42 10.93
CA SER A 41 -0.67 -18.87 10.72
C SER A 41 -1.79 -19.25 9.75
N GLY A 42 -1.45 -20.02 8.71
CA GLY A 42 -2.40 -20.43 7.67
C GLY A 42 -2.70 -19.35 6.62
N PHE A 43 -1.94 -18.24 6.59
CA PHE A 43 -2.08 -17.22 5.57
C PHE A 43 -1.30 -17.58 4.31
N GLU A 44 -2.02 -17.92 3.24
CA GLU A 44 -1.48 -18.28 1.94
C GLU A 44 -1.52 -17.08 0.99
N VAL A 45 -0.42 -16.32 0.93
CA VAL A 45 -0.30 -15.08 0.13
C VAL A 45 -0.62 -15.34 -1.34
N GLU A 46 -0.09 -16.43 -1.89
CA GLU A 46 -0.22 -16.81 -3.30
C GLU A 46 -1.68 -17.07 -3.68
N LYS A 47 -2.43 -17.71 -2.79
CA LYS A 47 -3.85 -17.99 -2.99
C LYS A 47 -4.66 -16.69 -3.06
N ILE A 48 -4.44 -15.77 -2.12
CA ILE A 48 -5.14 -14.48 -2.05
C ILE A 48 -4.82 -13.62 -3.28
N ILE A 49 -3.56 -13.56 -3.69
CA ILE A 49 -3.16 -12.81 -4.90
C ILE A 49 -3.81 -13.42 -6.15
N GLY A 50 -3.94 -14.75 -6.22
CA GLY A 50 -4.63 -15.44 -7.30
C GLY A 50 -6.10 -15.05 -7.39
N GLU A 51 -6.80 -15.05 -6.26
CA GLU A 51 -8.22 -14.67 -6.18
C GLU A 51 -8.43 -13.20 -6.59
N LEU A 52 -7.64 -12.26 -6.08
CA LEU A 52 -7.79 -10.82 -6.36
C LEU A 52 -7.52 -10.42 -7.82
N ARG A 53 -6.72 -11.20 -8.56
CA ARG A 53 -6.40 -10.93 -9.98
C ARG A 53 -7.40 -11.55 -10.95
N SER A 54 -8.33 -12.35 -10.44
CA SER A 54 -9.33 -13.07 -11.22
C SER A 54 -10.61 -12.26 -11.42
N ASP A 55 -10.74 -11.12 -10.72
CA ASP A 55 -11.75 -10.06 -10.90
C ASP A 55 -11.24 -8.94 -11.82
#